data_AF-A0A139BR11-F1
#
_entry.id   AF-A0A139BR11-F1
#
_cell.length_a   1.000
_cell.length_b   1.000
_cell.length_c   1.000
_cell.angle_alpha   90.00
_cell.angle_beta   90.00
_cell.angle_gamma   90.00
#
_symmetry.space_group_name_H-M   'P 1'
#
loop_
_entity.id
_entity.type
_entity.pdbx_description
1 polymer ?
#
loop_
_entity_poly.entity_id
_entity_poly.type
_entity_poly.pdbx_seq_one_letter_code
_entity_poly.pdbx_strand_id
1 'polypeptide(L)'
;MSHYLPLSRVTRLVGISRHALQEMIRGGTLDTFDGMVELDELLRAFPAAKWDDDAEYRRVTEIKEKAFGKRVFERAMPDKEVLSARLIELGREYAATKALLMHYSQVLSWLDEKIDEIEEEQGPGEQGKETRHALHTVRAFIARNLGEMPPGAVQARALIAQERIMKIMSAHVTIQPSGHEFFVESNDTILEAALRAGVSLNYGCSNGNCGECRARLMSGEVKKVHAHDYVLSQSEKDSGVFLMCCCAAVNDVVLEAGVAGANDIQEQHLAAKVKSVEEFNSRLAVLHLQAPRSQRLRFLAGQAIRLSAQGASGLYAIASCPCEERHIEIHISHQPDDAFSGLLFGGLKAHDSVEVEGPYGEFVLEDVSARPIIFVAFGIGFAPIKSLIQHAMSLDLAESMDLHWLADEAGHYQNNLCRAWADALDNFTYVPHAQTADAETVLASIAGDYPDLHRYDVYAAGTAAQLQAARSVFLEHGLPEQRWSASSY
;
A
#
# COMPACT_ATOMS: atom_id res chain seq x y z
N MET A 1 -8.78 -25.38 -16.62
CA MET A 1 -8.69 -24.35 -15.57
C MET A 1 -9.89 -23.46 -15.74
N SER A 2 -10.81 -23.45 -14.78
CA SER A 2 -11.99 -22.59 -14.76
C SER A 2 -11.54 -21.13 -14.84
N HIS A 3 -11.92 -20.43 -15.91
CA HIS A 3 -11.51 -19.05 -16.14
C HIS A 3 -12.60 -18.13 -15.58
N TYR A 4 -12.32 -17.47 -14.45
CA TYR A 4 -13.28 -16.57 -13.80
C TYR A 4 -13.09 -15.13 -14.28
N LEU A 5 -14.20 -14.40 -14.47
CA LEU A 5 -14.23 -13.02 -14.96
C LEU A 5 -14.97 -12.12 -13.95
N PRO A 6 -14.42 -10.93 -13.61
CA PRO A 6 -15.12 -10.01 -12.72
C PRO A 6 -16.38 -9.46 -13.40
N LEU A 7 -17.40 -9.14 -12.59
CA LEU A 7 -18.68 -8.62 -13.09
C LEU A 7 -18.51 -7.38 -13.98
N SER A 8 -17.55 -6.51 -13.67
CA SER A 8 -17.21 -5.31 -14.45
C SER A 8 -16.70 -5.63 -15.86
N ARG A 9 -16.08 -6.80 -16.07
CA ARG A 9 -15.65 -7.28 -17.39
C ARG A 9 -16.78 -7.97 -18.13
N VAL A 10 -17.64 -8.68 -17.40
CA VAL A 10 -18.83 -9.33 -17.97
C VAL A 10 -19.80 -8.29 -18.55
N THR A 11 -20.02 -7.18 -17.86
CA THR A 11 -20.85 -6.07 -18.35
C THR A 11 -20.33 -5.50 -19.68
N ARG A 12 -19.01 -5.37 -19.83
CA ARG A 12 -18.37 -4.89 -21.07
C ARG A 12 -18.43 -5.92 -22.20
N LEU A 13 -18.17 -7.19 -21.91
CA LEU A 13 -18.19 -8.29 -22.89
C LEU A 13 -19.58 -8.53 -23.48
N VAL A 14 -20.61 -8.33 -22.66
CA VAL A 14 -22.00 -8.60 -23.01
C VAL A 14 -22.75 -7.32 -23.40
N GLY A 15 -22.20 -6.14 -23.06
CA GLY A 15 -22.81 -4.84 -23.36
C GLY A 15 -24.04 -4.52 -22.51
N ILE A 16 -24.14 -5.05 -21.30
CA ILE A 16 -25.26 -4.83 -20.37
C ILE A 16 -24.80 -4.18 -19.07
N SER A 17 -25.69 -3.45 -18.40
CA SER A 17 -25.34 -2.72 -17.17
C SER A 17 -25.07 -3.65 -15.99
N ARG A 18 -24.27 -3.19 -15.02
CA ARG A 18 -23.98 -3.92 -13.77
C ARG A 18 -25.25 -4.27 -12.99
N HIS A 19 -26.25 -3.39 -13.02
CA HIS A 19 -27.55 -3.63 -12.41
C HIS A 19 -28.29 -4.81 -13.07
N ALA A 20 -28.33 -4.86 -14.40
CA ALA A 20 -28.95 -5.96 -15.13
C ALA A 20 -28.25 -7.30 -14.84
N LEU A 21 -26.91 -7.29 -14.73
CA LEU A 21 -26.16 -8.48 -14.36
C LEU A 21 -26.49 -8.95 -12.93
N GLN A 22 -26.57 -8.02 -11.98
CA GLN A 22 -26.92 -8.33 -10.59
C GLN A 22 -28.34 -8.87 -10.44
N GLU A 23 -29.29 -8.42 -11.26
CA GLU A 23 -30.64 -9.01 -11.31
C GLU A 23 -30.62 -10.43 -11.87
N MET A 24 -29.81 -10.71 -12.89
CA MET A 24 -29.65 -12.06 -13.42
C MET A 24 -29.04 -13.03 -12.40
N ILE A 25 -28.11 -12.54 -11.57
CA ILE A 25 -27.49 -13.31 -10.49
C ILE A 25 -28.49 -13.58 -9.37
N ARG A 26 -29.23 -12.55 -8.94
CA ARG A 26 -30.32 -12.70 -7.94
C ARG A 26 -31.44 -13.60 -8.43
N GLY A 27 -31.70 -13.60 -9.74
CA GLY A 27 -32.69 -14.45 -10.40
C GLY A 27 -32.19 -15.87 -10.72
N GLY A 28 -30.95 -16.24 -10.35
CA GLY A 28 -30.38 -17.58 -10.59
C GLY A 28 -30.13 -17.92 -12.06
N THR A 29 -30.06 -16.91 -12.93
CA THR A 29 -29.79 -17.10 -14.37
C THR A 29 -28.30 -17.24 -14.65
N LEU A 30 -27.47 -16.65 -13.77
CA LEU A 30 -26.02 -16.57 -13.86
C LEU A 30 -25.42 -16.85 -12.47
N ASP A 31 -24.66 -17.94 -12.30
CA ASP A 31 -23.98 -18.19 -11.02
C ASP A 31 -22.69 -17.36 -10.92
N THR A 32 -22.35 -17.02 -9.68
CA THR A 32 -21.15 -16.28 -9.34
C THR A 32 -20.43 -16.89 -8.16
N PHE A 33 -19.11 -16.83 -8.20
CA PHE A 33 -18.25 -17.14 -7.07
C PHE A 33 -17.39 -15.92 -6.76
N ASP A 34 -17.52 -15.38 -5.54
CA ASP A 34 -16.74 -14.24 -5.04
C ASP A 34 -16.77 -12.99 -5.96
N GLY A 35 -17.95 -12.65 -6.49
CA GLY A 35 -18.10 -11.51 -7.40
C GLY A 35 -17.52 -11.73 -8.80
N MET A 36 -17.24 -12.99 -9.17
CA MET A 36 -16.73 -13.40 -10.47
C MET A 36 -17.70 -14.41 -11.13
N VAL A 37 -17.75 -14.41 -12.46
CA VAL A 37 -18.55 -15.33 -13.29
C VAL A 37 -17.61 -16.27 -14.02
N GLU A 38 -17.87 -17.57 -14.01
CA GLU A 38 -17.08 -18.52 -14.80
C GLU A 38 -17.32 -18.31 -16.30
N LEU A 39 -16.27 -18.37 -17.13
CA LEU A 39 -16.35 -18.14 -18.57
C LEU A 39 -17.33 -19.10 -19.28
N ASP A 40 -17.35 -20.37 -18.89
CA ASP A 40 -18.27 -21.35 -19.48
C ASP A 40 -19.73 -21.03 -19.15
N GLU A 41 -19.98 -20.51 -17.95
CA GLU A 41 -21.27 -20.03 -17.52
C GLU A 41 -21.67 -18.72 -18.20
N LEU A 42 -20.70 -17.84 -18.42
CA LEU A 42 -20.88 -16.62 -19.19
C LEU A 42 -21.27 -16.95 -20.64
N LEU A 43 -20.56 -17.88 -21.28
CA LEU A 43 -20.85 -18.31 -22.65
C LEU A 43 -22.16 -19.10 -22.74
N ARG A 44 -22.57 -19.78 -21.67
CA ARG A 44 -23.91 -20.39 -21.55
C ARG A 44 -25.02 -19.33 -21.56
N ALA A 45 -24.85 -18.26 -20.79
CA ALA A 45 -25.84 -17.18 -20.71
C ALA A 45 -25.77 -16.21 -21.91
N PHE A 46 -24.59 -16.04 -22.50
CA PHE A 46 -24.32 -15.11 -23.60
C PHE A 46 -23.43 -15.74 -24.68
N PRO A 47 -24.00 -16.60 -25.55
CA PRO A 47 -23.25 -17.34 -26.56
C PRO A 47 -22.59 -16.46 -27.64
N ALA A 48 -23.02 -15.20 -27.76
CA ALA A 48 -22.51 -14.23 -28.73
C ALA A 48 -21.35 -13.38 -28.19
N ALA A 49 -20.95 -13.56 -26.93
CA ALA A 49 -19.83 -12.83 -26.34
C ALA A 49 -18.52 -13.22 -27.06
N LYS A 50 -17.88 -12.26 -27.73
CA LYS A 50 -16.60 -12.48 -28.42
C LYS A 50 -15.48 -12.47 -27.39
N TRP A 51 -14.97 -13.66 -27.06
CA TRP A 51 -13.88 -13.87 -26.09
C TRP A 51 -12.49 -14.00 -26.72
N ASP A 52 -12.43 -14.34 -28.02
CA ASP A 52 -11.23 -14.82 -28.68
C ASP A 52 -10.65 -13.74 -29.61
N ASP A 53 -9.80 -12.85 -29.06
CA ASP A 53 -8.47 -12.49 -29.58
C ASP A 53 -7.96 -11.28 -28.78
N ASP A 54 -7.02 -11.47 -27.87
CA ASP A 54 -6.36 -10.31 -27.27
C ASP A 54 -4.92 -10.61 -26.84
N ALA A 55 -4.02 -10.55 -27.82
CA ALA A 55 -2.59 -10.53 -27.61
C ALA A 55 -2.17 -9.36 -26.69
N GLU A 56 -2.96 -8.29 -26.64
CA GLU A 56 -2.76 -7.19 -25.69
C GLU A 56 -3.17 -7.60 -24.28
N TYR A 57 -4.23 -8.39 -24.08
CA TYR A 57 -4.55 -8.94 -22.76
C TYR A 57 -3.45 -9.87 -22.23
N ARG A 58 -2.84 -10.74 -23.04
CA ARG A 58 -1.68 -11.52 -22.57
C ARG A 58 -0.53 -10.61 -22.17
N ARG A 59 -0.29 -9.53 -22.92
CA ARG A 59 0.75 -8.55 -22.61
C ARG A 59 0.42 -7.74 -21.36
N VAL A 60 -0.84 -7.36 -21.15
CA VAL A 60 -1.36 -6.67 -19.95
C VAL A 60 -1.43 -7.61 -18.75
N THR A 61 -1.69 -8.90 -18.97
CA THR A 61 -1.65 -9.93 -17.93
C THR A 61 -0.22 -10.26 -17.55
N GLU A 62 0.72 -10.30 -18.51
CA GLU A 62 2.15 -10.37 -18.24
C GLU A 62 2.67 -9.10 -17.55
N ILE A 63 2.13 -7.93 -17.88
CA ILE A 63 2.41 -6.68 -17.17
C ILE A 63 1.78 -6.71 -15.77
N LYS A 64 0.56 -7.24 -15.59
CA LYS A 64 -0.06 -7.49 -14.27
C LYS A 64 0.74 -8.52 -13.49
N GLU A 65 1.23 -9.58 -14.10
CA GLU A 65 2.03 -10.61 -13.45
C GLU A 65 3.44 -10.12 -13.12
N LYS A 66 4.02 -9.24 -13.94
CA LYS A 66 5.31 -8.59 -13.65
C LYS A 66 5.19 -7.42 -12.68
N ALA A 67 4.10 -6.66 -12.71
CA ALA A 67 3.84 -5.52 -11.83
C ALA A 67 3.32 -5.99 -10.45
N PHE A 68 2.37 -6.93 -10.43
CA PHE A 68 1.68 -7.48 -9.26
C PHE A 68 1.99 -8.96 -8.95
N GLY A 69 2.14 -9.82 -9.97
CA GLY A 69 2.19 -11.29 -9.84
C GLY A 69 3.43 -11.90 -9.19
N LYS A 70 4.32 -11.10 -8.61
CA LYS A 70 5.34 -11.58 -7.67
C LYS A 70 5.10 -11.18 -6.20
N ARG A 71 4.10 -10.34 -5.91
CA ARG A 71 4.04 -9.57 -4.65
C ARG A 71 2.87 -9.88 -3.70
N VAL A 72 1.87 -10.66 -4.09
CA VAL A 72 0.68 -10.89 -3.22
C VAL A 72 0.32 -12.37 -3.00
N PHE A 73 0.65 -13.27 -3.93
CA PHE A 73 0.16 -14.66 -3.86
C PHE A 73 1.19 -15.73 -3.50
N GLU A 74 2.48 -15.41 -3.46
CA GLU A 74 3.43 -16.23 -2.71
C GLU A 74 3.44 -15.68 -1.29
N ARG A 75 2.73 -16.36 -0.37
CA ARG A 75 3.01 -16.25 1.08
C ARG A 75 4.45 -16.67 1.31
N ALA A 76 5.40 -15.80 1.02
CA ALA A 76 6.80 -16.01 1.32
C ALA A 76 6.87 -16.15 2.85
N MET A 77 7.30 -17.32 3.31
CA MET A 77 7.54 -17.48 4.74
C MET A 77 8.55 -16.43 5.20
N PRO A 78 8.40 -15.89 6.42
CA PRO A 78 9.41 -15.01 6.99
C PRO A 78 10.80 -15.65 6.97
N ASP A 79 11.85 -14.83 7.11
CA ASP A 79 13.20 -15.36 7.31
C ASP A 79 13.17 -16.48 8.36
N LYS A 80 13.97 -17.54 8.16
CA LYS A 80 14.02 -18.69 9.07
C LYS A 80 14.21 -18.27 10.53
N GLU A 81 14.96 -17.20 10.79
CA GLU A 81 15.27 -16.71 12.12
C GLU A 81 14.13 -15.89 12.72
N VAL A 82 13.39 -15.16 11.88
CA VAL A 82 12.16 -14.43 12.23
C VAL A 82 11.03 -15.42 12.48
N LEU A 83 10.84 -16.40 11.60
CA LEU A 83 9.86 -17.47 11.75
C LEU A 83 10.10 -18.26 13.03
N SER A 84 11.34 -18.64 13.30
CA SER A 84 11.72 -19.32 14.56
C SER A 84 11.38 -18.45 15.78
N ALA A 85 11.71 -17.15 15.74
CA ALA A 85 11.39 -16.22 16.82
C ALA A 85 9.87 -16.07 17.03
N ARG A 86 9.09 -15.92 15.95
CA ARG A 86 7.61 -15.88 15.97
C ARG A 86 7.01 -17.14 16.58
N LEU A 87 7.51 -18.32 16.21
CA LEU A 87 7.05 -19.59 16.76
C LEU A 87 7.39 -19.74 18.25
N ILE A 88 8.57 -19.29 18.67
CA ILE A 88 8.97 -19.28 20.09
C ILE A 88 8.02 -18.38 20.89
N GLU A 89 7.71 -17.19 20.38
CA GLU A 89 6.83 -16.24 21.06
C GLU A 89 5.40 -16.76 21.19
N LEU A 90 4.84 -17.34 20.12
CA LEU A 90 3.56 -18.04 20.18
C LEU A 90 3.57 -19.23 21.16
N GLY A 91 4.71 -19.91 21.28
CA GLY A 91 4.94 -20.95 22.27
C GLY A 91 4.89 -20.42 23.71
N ARG A 92 5.47 -19.24 23.97
CA ARG A 92 5.42 -18.57 25.28
C ARG A 92 4.01 -18.13 25.63
N GLU A 93 3.29 -17.48 24.71
CA GLU A 93 1.88 -17.10 24.91
C GLU A 93 1.01 -18.32 25.24
N TYR A 94 1.21 -19.43 24.51
CA TYR A 94 0.53 -20.69 24.78
C TYR A 94 0.87 -21.26 26.15
N ALA A 95 2.15 -21.28 26.53
CA ALA A 95 2.60 -21.77 27.83
C ALA A 95 2.02 -20.93 28.98
N ALA A 96 2.01 -19.60 28.86
CA ALA A 96 1.41 -18.71 29.84
C ALA A 96 -0.09 -18.94 30.01
N THR A 97 -0.83 -19.04 28.88
CA THR A 97 -2.27 -19.35 28.88
C THR A 97 -2.54 -20.72 29.54
N LYS A 98 -1.74 -21.73 29.22
CA LYS A 98 -1.86 -23.07 29.80
C LYS A 98 -1.58 -23.06 31.30
N ALA A 99 -0.56 -22.32 31.76
CA ALA A 99 -0.25 -22.18 33.18
C ALA A 99 -1.41 -21.52 33.94
N LEU A 100 -2.03 -20.48 33.36
CA LEU A 100 -3.20 -19.84 33.94
C LEU A 100 -4.40 -20.80 34.04
N LEU A 101 -4.66 -21.59 33.00
CA LEU A 101 -5.70 -22.63 33.04
C LEU A 101 -5.42 -23.70 34.10
N MET A 102 -4.17 -24.12 34.25
CA MET A 102 -3.77 -25.05 35.33
C MET A 102 -4.00 -24.43 36.71
N HIS A 103 -3.70 -23.14 36.88
CA HIS A 103 -3.98 -22.42 38.12
C HIS A 103 -5.48 -22.34 38.41
N TYR A 104 -6.31 -22.01 37.42
CA TYR A 104 -7.77 -22.02 37.59
C TYR A 104 -8.31 -23.41 37.94
N SER A 105 -7.77 -24.47 37.33
CA SER A 105 -8.11 -25.84 37.71
C SER A 105 -7.77 -26.13 39.17
N GLN A 106 -6.62 -25.65 39.67
CA GLN A 106 -6.25 -25.81 41.08
C GLN A 106 -7.18 -25.03 42.03
N VAL A 107 -7.54 -23.79 41.66
CA VAL A 107 -8.50 -22.98 42.44
C VAL A 107 -9.85 -23.67 42.52
N LEU A 108 -10.32 -24.26 41.42
CA LEU A 108 -11.58 -25.02 41.38
C LEU A 108 -11.51 -26.29 42.23
N SER A 109 -10.40 -27.03 42.19
CA SER A 109 -10.19 -28.18 43.07
C SER A 109 -10.17 -27.77 44.55
N TRP A 110 -9.50 -26.68 44.88
CA TRP A 110 -9.48 -26.14 46.24
C TRP A 110 -10.88 -25.71 46.72
N LEU A 111 -11.69 -25.10 45.83
CA LEU A 111 -13.08 -24.77 46.14
C LEU A 111 -13.92 -26.02 46.43
N ASP A 112 -13.72 -27.10 45.67
CA ASP A 112 -14.43 -28.37 45.89
C ASP A 112 -14.05 -28.98 47.25
N GLU A 113 -12.75 -28.98 47.59
CA GLU A 113 -12.26 -29.41 48.92
C GLU A 113 -12.86 -28.58 50.06
N LYS A 114 -12.94 -27.25 49.90
CA LYS A 114 -13.57 -26.37 50.90
C LYS A 114 -15.06 -26.58 51.04
N ILE A 115 -15.76 -26.92 49.96
CA ILE A 115 -17.16 -27.31 50.05
C ILE A 115 -17.30 -28.58 50.88
N ASP A 116 -16.48 -29.60 50.63
CA ASP A 116 -16.50 -30.87 51.37
C ASP A 116 -16.22 -30.64 52.88
N GLU A 117 -15.22 -29.82 53.24
CA GLU A 117 -14.93 -29.45 54.65
C GLU A 117 -16.14 -28.82 55.37
N ILE A 118 -16.82 -27.87 54.72
CA ILE A 118 -17.97 -27.17 55.31
C ILE A 118 -19.16 -28.13 55.46
N GLU A 119 -19.35 -29.07 54.53
CA GLU A 119 -20.39 -30.09 54.63
C GLU A 119 -20.16 -31.05 55.81
N GLU A 120 -18.90 -31.39 56.13
CA GLU A 120 -18.54 -32.24 57.26
C GLU A 120 -18.73 -31.55 58.63
N GLU A 121 -18.49 -30.24 58.73
CA GLU A 121 -18.64 -29.47 59.97
C GLU A 121 -20.11 -29.24 60.39
N GLN A 122 -21.05 -29.28 59.43
CA GLN A 122 -22.47 -29.04 59.66
C GLN A 122 -23.16 -30.33 60.11
N GLY A 123 -23.26 -30.54 61.44
CA GLY A 123 -23.93 -31.70 62.06
C GLY A 123 -25.40 -31.93 61.62
N PRO A 124 -26.05 -33.04 62.04
CA PRO A 124 -27.32 -33.54 61.47
C PRO A 124 -28.59 -32.70 61.76
N GLY A 125 -28.47 -31.50 62.32
CA GLY A 125 -29.58 -30.60 62.64
C GLY A 125 -30.26 -29.96 61.42
N GLU A 126 -31.44 -29.34 61.62
CA GLU A 126 -32.25 -28.72 60.57
C GLU A 126 -31.50 -27.63 59.78
N GLN A 127 -30.73 -26.76 60.46
CA GLN A 127 -29.88 -25.76 59.83
C GLN A 127 -28.73 -26.35 59.01
N GLY A 128 -28.19 -27.51 59.41
CA GLY A 128 -27.14 -28.21 58.66
C GLY A 128 -27.65 -28.89 57.38
N LYS A 129 -28.96 -29.11 57.24
CA LYS A 129 -29.57 -29.65 56.01
C LYS A 129 -29.71 -28.58 54.92
N GLU A 130 -30.13 -27.37 55.27
CA GLU A 130 -30.25 -26.26 54.31
C GLU A 130 -28.89 -25.87 53.74
N THR A 131 -27.85 -25.79 54.58
CA THR A 131 -26.47 -25.47 54.17
C THR A 131 -25.91 -26.52 53.20
N ARG A 132 -26.06 -27.81 53.50
CA ARG A 132 -25.64 -28.90 52.59
C ARG A 132 -26.38 -28.87 51.26
N HIS A 133 -27.69 -28.59 51.27
CA HIS A 133 -28.46 -28.48 50.03
C HIS A 133 -27.98 -27.31 49.15
N ALA A 134 -27.68 -26.16 49.76
CA ALA A 134 -27.14 -25.00 49.05
C ALA A 134 -25.75 -25.30 48.44
N LEU A 135 -24.84 -25.90 49.21
CA LEU A 135 -23.49 -26.26 48.76
C LEU A 135 -23.51 -27.28 47.62
N HIS A 136 -24.33 -28.34 47.73
CA HIS A 136 -24.54 -29.31 46.66
C HIS A 136 -25.08 -28.65 45.38
N THR A 137 -25.98 -27.67 45.51
CA THR A 137 -26.52 -26.94 44.35
C THR A 137 -25.44 -26.11 43.65
N VAL A 138 -24.57 -25.45 44.42
CA VAL A 138 -23.42 -24.69 43.89
C VAL A 138 -22.42 -25.62 43.20
N ARG A 139 -22.08 -26.75 43.82
CA ARG A 139 -21.18 -27.77 43.25
C ARG A 139 -21.71 -28.31 41.93
N ALA A 140 -23.00 -28.68 41.88
CA ALA A 140 -23.67 -29.14 40.67
C ALA A 140 -23.67 -28.06 39.57
N PHE A 141 -23.89 -26.79 39.94
CA PHE A 141 -23.80 -25.67 39.01
C PHE A 141 -22.39 -25.51 38.42
N ILE A 142 -21.35 -25.52 39.25
CA ILE A 142 -19.95 -25.38 38.80
C ILE A 142 -19.57 -26.56 37.88
N ALA A 143 -19.83 -27.80 38.30
CA ALA A 143 -19.51 -28.99 37.52
C ALA A 143 -20.21 -29.00 36.15
N ARG A 144 -21.48 -28.58 36.11
CA ARG A 144 -22.23 -28.46 34.85
C ARG A 144 -21.61 -27.41 33.92
N ASN A 145 -21.33 -26.21 34.42
CA ASN A 145 -20.80 -25.12 33.60
C ASN A 145 -19.34 -25.33 33.17
N LEU A 146 -18.56 -26.14 33.91
CA LEU A 146 -17.21 -26.55 33.49
C LEU A 146 -17.23 -27.65 32.42
N GLY A 147 -18.26 -28.51 32.43
CA GLY A 147 -18.43 -29.59 31.45
C GLY A 147 -19.13 -29.17 30.15
N GLU A 148 -19.88 -28.07 30.17
CA GLU A 148 -20.53 -27.50 28.99
C GLU A 148 -19.55 -26.61 28.21
N MET A 149 -19.32 -26.91 26.92
CA MET A 149 -18.64 -25.94 26.05
C MET A 149 -19.57 -24.75 25.80
N PRO A 150 -19.10 -23.49 25.99
CA PRO A 150 -19.93 -22.33 25.77
C PRO A 150 -20.40 -22.24 24.30
N PRO A 151 -21.62 -21.74 24.04
CA PRO A 151 -22.10 -21.50 22.68
C PRO A 151 -21.09 -20.63 21.91
N GLY A 152 -20.65 -21.11 20.74
CA GLY A 152 -19.67 -20.40 19.91
C GLY A 152 -18.20 -20.75 20.17
N ALA A 153 -17.88 -21.65 21.12
CA ALA A 153 -16.49 -22.08 21.38
C ALA A 153 -15.78 -22.65 20.15
N VAL A 154 -16.51 -23.32 19.25
CA VAL A 154 -15.97 -23.86 17.99
C VAL A 154 -15.57 -22.74 17.03
N GLN A 155 -16.43 -21.72 16.84
CA GLN A 155 -16.08 -20.54 16.05
C GLN A 155 -14.93 -19.76 16.67
N ALA A 156 -14.95 -19.54 17.99
CA ALA A 156 -13.86 -18.88 18.70
C ALA A 156 -12.53 -19.61 18.51
N ARG A 157 -12.53 -20.96 18.59
CA ARG A 157 -11.34 -21.78 18.34
C ARG A 157 -10.81 -21.65 16.91
N ALA A 158 -11.70 -21.62 15.91
CA ALA A 158 -11.30 -21.43 14.52
C ALA A 158 -10.71 -20.03 14.28
N LEU A 159 -11.33 -18.99 14.84
CA LEU A 159 -10.84 -17.61 14.79
C LEU A 159 -9.48 -17.46 15.45
N ILE A 160 -9.30 -18.01 16.66
CA ILE A 160 -8.02 -18.00 17.38
C ILE A 160 -6.93 -18.72 16.58
N ALA A 161 -7.28 -19.84 15.91
CA ALA A 161 -6.33 -20.54 15.06
C ALA A 161 -5.92 -19.72 13.83
N GLN A 162 -6.87 -19.04 13.18
CA GLN A 162 -6.58 -18.12 12.08
C GLN A 162 -5.73 -16.93 12.52
N GLU A 163 -6.08 -16.29 13.64
CA GLU A 163 -5.32 -15.18 14.24
C GLU A 163 -3.87 -15.60 14.52
N ARG A 164 -3.66 -16.79 15.09
CA ARG A 164 -2.32 -17.33 15.34
C ARG A 164 -1.52 -17.53 14.05
N ILE A 165 -2.15 -18.01 12.98
CA ILE A 165 -1.49 -18.13 11.68
C ILE A 165 -1.12 -16.74 11.14
N MET A 166 -2.00 -15.74 11.29
CA MET A 166 -1.71 -14.36 10.88
C MET A 166 -0.53 -13.77 11.65
N LYS A 167 -0.44 -13.97 12.97
CA LYS A 167 0.72 -13.55 13.78
C LYS A 167 2.04 -14.21 13.36
N ILE A 168 2.01 -15.35 12.68
CA ILE A 168 3.21 -15.97 12.09
C ILE A 168 3.61 -15.23 10.80
N MET A 169 2.63 -14.81 10.01
CA MET A 169 2.86 -14.26 8.67
C MET A 169 3.13 -12.74 8.68
N SER A 170 2.53 -12.01 9.60
CA SER A 170 2.63 -10.55 9.70
C SER A 170 2.81 -10.10 11.14
N ALA A 171 3.45 -8.95 11.31
CA ALA A 171 3.53 -8.23 12.59
C ALA A 171 3.05 -6.79 12.41
N HIS A 172 2.31 -6.26 13.38
CA HIS A 172 1.84 -4.88 13.36
C HIS A 172 2.91 -3.93 13.90
N VAL A 173 3.11 -2.78 13.24
CA VAL A 173 4.08 -1.77 13.64
C VAL A 173 3.39 -0.43 13.81
N THR A 174 3.57 0.18 14.98
CA THR A 174 3.09 1.54 15.28
C THR A 174 4.27 2.49 15.46
N ILE A 175 4.25 3.65 14.78
CA ILE A 175 5.29 4.68 14.85
C ILE A 175 4.86 5.85 15.74
N GLN A 176 5.61 6.11 16.80
CA GLN A 176 5.42 7.25 17.69
C GLN A 176 6.44 8.36 17.40
N PRO A 177 6.06 9.65 17.52
CA PRO A 177 4.75 10.15 17.97
C PRO A 177 3.68 10.26 16.87
N SER A 178 4.02 9.92 15.63
CA SER A 178 3.17 10.20 14.46
C SER A 178 1.84 9.43 14.42
N GLY A 179 1.76 8.28 15.10
CA GLY A 179 0.60 7.40 15.09
C GLY A 179 0.45 6.53 13.84
N HIS A 180 1.38 6.57 12.88
CA HIS A 180 1.30 5.72 11.68
C HIS A 180 1.38 4.25 12.02
N GLU A 181 0.57 3.45 11.33
CA GLU A 181 0.43 2.02 11.52
C GLU A 181 0.61 1.28 10.19
N PHE A 182 1.34 0.17 10.23
CA PHE A 182 1.54 -0.68 9.06
C PHE A 182 1.86 -2.12 9.46
N PHE A 183 1.75 -3.05 8.50
CA PHE A 183 2.11 -4.44 8.69
C PHE A 183 3.47 -4.78 8.05
N VAL A 184 4.28 -5.54 8.78
CA VAL A 184 5.50 -6.16 8.25
C VAL A 184 5.17 -7.59 7.88
N GLU A 185 5.09 -7.85 6.57
CA GLU A 185 4.80 -9.15 6.02
C GLU A 185 6.08 -9.88 5.60
N SER A 186 6.00 -11.22 5.56
CA SER A 186 7.03 -12.05 4.92
C SER A 186 8.45 -11.78 5.44
N ASN A 187 9.40 -11.54 4.53
CA ASN A 187 10.82 -11.34 4.82
C ASN A 187 11.24 -9.86 4.81
N ASP A 188 10.28 -8.95 4.90
CA ASP A 188 10.58 -7.53 4.78
C ASP A 188 11.22 -6.99 6.05
N THR A 189 12.14 -6.06 5.84
CA THR A 189 12.60 -5.19 6.92
C THR A 189 11.51 -4.19 7.28
N ILE A 190 11.60 -3.63 8.49
CA ILE A 190 10.66 -2.62 8.97
C ILE A 190 10.67 -1.39 8.05
N LEU A 191 11.83 -1.02 7.50
CA LEU A 191 11.91 0.09 6.55
C LEU A 191 11.17 -0.23 5.23
N GLU A 192 11.39 -1.41 4.65
CA GLU A 192 10.73 -1.80 3.39
C GLU A 192 9.21 -1.85 3.55
N ALA A 193 8.74 -2.41 4.68
CA ALA A 193 7.32 -2.44 5.02
C ALA A 193 6.75 -1.03 5.21
N ALA A 194 7.46 -0.15 5.91
CA ALA A 194 7.04 1.23 6.12
C ALA A 194 6.90 2.00 4.80
N LEU A 195 7.91 1.94 3.93
CA LEU A 195 7.89 2.61 2.62
C LEU A 195 6.80 2.04 1.71
N ARG A 196 6.51 0.73 1.82
CA ARG A 196 5.38 0.09 1.13
C ARG A 196 4.03 0.44 1.75
N ALA A 197 3.99 0.92 2.99
CA ALA A 197 2.77 1.41 3.61
C ALA A 197 2.63 2.95 3.46
N GLY A 198 3.51 3.58 2.69
CA GLY A 198 3.52 5.04 2.48
C GLY A 198 4.10 5.81 3.65
N VAL A 199 4.57 5.13 4.70
CA VAL A 199 5.14 5.77 5.87
C VAL A 199 6.58 6.15 5.57
N SER A 200 6.79 7.45 5.38
CA SER A 200 8.06 8.03 4.92
C SER A 200 9.11 8.12 6.02
N LEU A 201 9.50 6.99 6.59
CA LEU A 201 10.51 6.90 7.65
C LEU A 201 11.88 7.39 7.19
N ASN A 202 12.68 7.90 8.12
CA ASN A 202 14.05 8.34 7.83
C ASN A 202 14.95 7.19 7.36
N TYR A 203 15.63 7.37 6.23
CA TYR A 203 16.66 6.47 5.69
C TYR A 203 17.51 7.17 4.62
N GLY A 204 18.68 6.60 4.31
CA GLY A 204 19.53 7.04 3.20
C GLY A 204 19.96 5.89 2.30
N CYS A 205 20.79 4.97 2.79
CA CYS A 205 21.35 3.87 1.98
C CYS A 205 20.47 2.61 1.84
N SER A 206 19.52 2.42 2.78
CA SER A 206 18.69 1.21 2.98
C SER A 206 19.44 -0.14 2.99
N ASN A 207 20.75 -0.16 3.25
CA ASN A 207 21.57 -1.38 3.26
C ASN A 207 22.48 -1.49 4.51
N GLY A 208 22.17 -0.71 5.54
CA GLY A 208 22.87 -0.79 6.83
C GLY A 208 24.17 0.00 6.95
N ASN A 209 24.51 0.86 5.99
CA ASN A 209 25.79 1.59 6.00
C ASN A 209 25.73 3.01 6.59
N CYS A 210 24.64 3.75 6.37
CA CYS A 210 24.55 5.18 6.75
C CYS A 210 24.08 5.46 8.19
N GLY A 211 23.29 4.56 8.80
CA GLY A 211 22.69 4.78 10.11
C GLY A 211 21.54 5.79 10.18
N GLU A 212 21.03 6.30 9.06
CA GLU A 212 19.92 7.27 9.06
C GLU A 212 18.57 6.64 9.44
N CYS A 213 18.40 5.34 9.19
CA CYS A 213 17.21 4.57 9.57
C CYS A 213 17.21 4.09 11.02
N ARG A 214 17.90 4.81 11.91
CA ARG A 214 17.88 4.51 13.34
C ARG A 214 16.48 4.78 13.90
N ALA A 215 15.96 3.81 14.63
CA ALA A 215 14.73 3.93 15.41
C ALA A 215 14.95 3.31 16.78
N ARG A 216 14.17 3.75 17.77
CA ARG A 216 14.19 3.19 19.12
C ARG A 216 12.99 2.26 19.32
N LEU A 217 13.26 1.04 19.78
CA LEU A 217 12.21 0.09 20.14
C LEU A 217 11.59 0.49 21.48
N MET A 218 10.30 0.81 21.49
CA MET A 218 9.55 1.12 22.73
C MET A 218 8.86 -0.12 23.31
N SER A 219 8.35 -0.99 22.44
CA SER A 219 7.65 -2.23 22.82
C SER A 219 7.79 -3.29 21.72
N GLY A 220 7.71 -4.56 22.11
CA GLY A 220 7.82 -5.72 21.23
C GLY A 220 9.26 -6.21 21.02
N GLU A 221 9.48 -7.01 20.00
CA GLU A 221 10.77 -7.61 19.67
C GLU A 221 11.07 -7.50 18.16
N VAL A 222 12.33 -7.17 17.82
CA VAL A 222 12.82 -7.10 16.44
C VAL A 222 14.01 -8.03 16.25
N LYS A 223 14.16 -8.57 15.04
CA LYS A 223 15.26 -9.46 14.69
C LYS A 223 16.05 -8.89 13.52
N LYS A 224 17.37 -8.91 13.65
CA LYS A 224 18.27 -8.57 12.54
C LYS A 224 18.19 -9.67 11.47
N VAL A 225 17.83 -9.27 10.25
CA VAL A 225 17.72 -10.13 9.05
C VAL A 225 18.79 -9.82 8.00
N HIS A 226 19.40 -8.63 8.07
CA HIS A 226 20.50 -8.24 7.19
C HIS A 226 21.74 -7.85 7.99
N ALA A 227 22.91 -8.22 7.47
CA ALA A 227 24.17 -7.71 7.98
C ALA A 227 24.27 -6.20 7.72
N HIS A 228 25.01 -5.51 8.58
CA HIS A 228 25.27 -4.08 8.45
C HIS A 228 26.63 -3.75 9.06
N ASP A 229 27.33 -2.78 8.46
CA ASP A 229 28.65 -2.35 8.89
C ASP A 229 28.60 -1.10 9.79
N TYR A 230 27.43 -0.44 9.88
CA TYR A 230 27.25 0.70 10.77
C TYR A 230 27.40 0.31 12.24
N VAL A 231 28.19 1.09 12.98
CA VAL A 231 28.50 0.83 14.38
C VAL A 231 27.58 1.65 15.28
N LEU A 232 26.61 0.97 15.91
CA LEU A 232 25.83 1.54 17.01
C LEU A 232 26.69 1.59 18.27
N SER A 233 26.70 2.75 18.93
CA SER A 233 27.34 2.94 20.22
C SER A 233 26.70 2.06 21.31
N GLN A 234 27.41 1.80 22.41
CA GLN A 234 26.88 0.95 23.46
C GLN A 234 25.61 1.56 24.10
N SER A 235 25.58 2.88 24.31
CA SER A 235 24.40 3.57 24.83
C SER A 235 23.20 3.50 23.88
N GLU A 236 23.43 3.50 22.57
CA GLU A 236 22.36 3.30 21.58
C GLU A 236 21.78 1.89 21.67
N LYS A 237 22.63 0.87 21.77
CA LYS A 237 22.18 -0.52 21.96
C LYS A 237 21.40 -0.69 23.27
N ASP A 238 21.90 -0.13 24.36
CA ASP A 238 21.29 -0.23 25.69
C ASP A 238 19.94 0.51 25.75
N SER A 239 19.75 1.55 24.94
CA SER A 239 18.48 2.26 24.80
C SER A 239 17.53 1.66 23.76
N GLY A 240 17.87 0.49 23.20
CA GLY A 240 17.01 -0.21 22.23
C GLY A 240 17.01 0.38 20.83
N VAL A 241 18.05 1.13 20.44
CA VAL A 241 18.20 1.66 19.09
C VAL A 241 18.69 0.58 18.13
N PHE A 242 18.06 0.49 16.96
CA PHE A 242 18.42 -0.43 15.89
C PHE A 242 18.23 0.21 14.51
N LEU A 243 18.63 -0.49 13.44
CA LEU A 243 18.46 -0.04 12.06
C LEU A 243 17.25 -0.69 11.42
N MET A 244 16.24 0.11 11.05
CA MET A 244 15.00 -0.39 10.45
C MET A 244 15.24 -1.10 9.11
N CYS A 245 16.26 -0.71 8.34
CA CYS A 245 16.61 -1.35 7.06
C CYS A 245 17.33 -2.70 7.19
N CYS A 246 17.58 -3.17 8.41
CA CYS A 246 18.26 -4.45 8.65
C CYS A 246 17.51 -5.37 9.60
N CYS A 247 16.37 -4.93 10.13
CA CYS A 247 15.61 -5.66 11.13
C CYS A 247 14.17 -5.85 10.66
N ALA A 248 13.59 -7.01 11.00
CA ALA A 248 12.18 -7.33 10.83
C ALA A 248 11.49 -7.45 12.20
N ALA A 249 10.19 -7.20 12.26
CA ALA A 249 9.40 -7.31 13.48
C ALA A 249 9.07 -8.79 13.80
N VAL A 250 9.35 -9.22 15.03
CA VAL A 250 9.02 -10.57 15.51
C VAL A 250 7.56 -10.63 15.93
N ASN A 251 7.09 -9.65 16.70
CA ASN A 251 5.70 -9.51 17.14
C ASN A 251 5.24 -8.06 16.89
N ASP A 252 4.07 -7.70 17.41
CA ASP A 252 3.60 -6.32 17.31
C ASP A 252 4.56 -5.38 18.05
N VAL A 253 5.07 -4.38 17.35
CA VAL A 253 6.11 -3.48 17.86
C VAL A 253 5.66 -2.03 17.84
N VAL A 254 6.11 -1.27 18.83
CA VAL A 254 5.96 0.19 18.88
C VAL A 254 7.35 0.81 18.79
N LEU A 255 7.54 1.69 17.82
CA LEU A 255 8.83 2.30 17.51
C LEU A 255 8.75 3.82 17.66
N GLU A 256 9.79 4.42 18.21
CA GLU A 256 10.01 5.85 18.14
C GLU A 256 10.91 6.14 16.94
N ALA A 257 10.35 6.81 15.93
CA ALA A 257 11.04 7.17 14.70
C ALA A 257 10.43 8.46 14.10
N GLY A 258 11.27 9.23 13.42
CA GLY A 258 10.79 10.37 12.63
C GLY A 258 10.15 9.89 11.33
N VAL A 259 8.89 10.29 11.10
CA VAL A 259 8.27 10.26 9.77
C VAL A 259 8.61 11.57 9.10
N ALA A 260 9.22 11.51 7.92
CA ALA A 260 9.54 12.68 7.14
C ALA A 260 8.33 13.13 6.31
N GLY A 261 7.97 14.40 6.42
CA GLY A 261 7.24 15.09 5.36
C GLY A 261 8.14 15.43 4.18
N ALA A 262 7.58 16.06 3.14
CA ALA A 262 8.33 16.48 1.95
C ALA A 262 9.58 17.32 2.28
N ASN A 263 9.51 18.16 3.32
CA ASN A 263 10.59 19.03 3.76
C ASN A 263 11.63 18.36 4.68
N ASP A 264 11.37 17.13 5.12
CA ASP A 264 12.25 16.39 6.02
C ASP A 264 13.21 15.46 5.26
N ILE A 265 13.00 15.25 3.96
CA ILE A 265 13.93 14.50 3.10
C ILE A 265 15.07 15.44 2.69
N GLN A 266 16.28 15.12 3.15
CA GLN A 266 17.49 15.85 2.78
C GLN A 266 17.80 15.69 1.28
N GLU A 267 18.34 16.74 0.68
CA GLU A 267 18.89 16.67 -0.67
C GLU A 267 20.06 15.67 -0.73
N GLN A 268 19.99 14.74 -1.68
CA GLN A 268 20.96 13.69 -1.92
C GLN A 268 21.62 13.91 -3.27
N HIS A 269 22.87 13.47 -3.38
CA HIS A 269 23.61 13.44 -4.63
C HIS A 269 24.03 12.02 -4.95
N LEU A 270 23.69 11.51 -6.12
CA LEU A 270 24.10 10.18 -6.56
C LEU A 270 24.39 10.13 -8.07
N ALA A 271 25.32 9.26 -8.46
CA ALA A 271 25.62 8.97 -9.84
C ALA A 271 24.79 7.76 -10.31
N ALA A 272 23.75 8.00 -11.10
CA ALA A 272 22.93 6.97 -11.72
C ALA A 272 23.45 6.59 -13.12
N LYS A 273 23.09 5.39 -13.58
CA LYS A 273 23.39 4.92 -14.92
C LYS A 273 22.16 4.95 -15.82
N VAL A 274 22.30 5.44 -17.04
CA VAL A 274 21.24 5.32 -18.06
C VAL A 274 21.00 3.85 -18.35
N LYS A 275 19.79 3.38 -18.07
CA LYS A 275 19.35 2.03 -18.41
C LYS A 275 18.82 1.98 -19.85
N SER A 276 17.98 2.95 -20.20
CA SER A 276 17.43 3.12 -21.55
C SER A 276 16.87 4.53 -21.73
N VAL A 277 16.77 4.95 -22.99
CA VAL A 277 16.04 6.14 -23.43
C VAL A 277 14.98 5.65 -24.42
N GLU A 278 13.71 5.88 -24.11
CA GLU A 278 12.58 5.51 -24.96
C GLU A 278 12.00 6.76 -25.60
N GLU A 279 12.25 6.95 -26.90
CA GLU A 279 11.69 8.06 -27.67
C GLU A 279 10.28 7.71 -28.13
N PHE A 280 9.28 8.44 -27.64
CA PHE A 280 7.88 8.27 -28.06
C PHE A 280 7.59 9.03 -29.35
N ASN A 281 8.15 10.23 -29.47
CA ASN A 281 8.07 11.07 -30.66
C ASN A 281 9.18 12.15 -30.63
N SER A 282 9.23 13.01 -31.64
CA SER A 282 10.23 14.10 -31.73
C SER A 282 10.10 15.20 -30.66
N ARG A 283 9.06 15.12 -29.82
CA ARG A 283 8.77 16.07 -28.74
C ARG A 283 8.99 15.49 -27.36
N LEU A 284 9.08 14.17 -27.20
CA LEU A 284 9.11 13.54 -25.88
C LEU A 284 9.87 12.21 -25.88
N ALA A 285 10.69 12.05 -24.85
CA ALA A 285 11.37 10.81 -24.52
C ALA A 285 11.26 10.50 -23.02
N VAL A 286 11.33 9.23 -22.69
CA VAL A 286 11.38 8.73 -21.31
C VAL A 286 12.78 8.21 -21.02
N LEU A 287 13.40 8.79 -20.00
CA LEU A 287 14.71 8.42 -19.50
C LEU A 287 14.55 7.47 -18.31
N HIS A 288 15.10 6.26 -18.44
CA HIS A 288 15.17 5.30 -17.35
C HIS A 288 16.59 5.29 -16.77
N LEU A 289 16.70 5.65 -15.50
CA LEU A 289 17.95 5.64 -14.74
C LEU A 289 17.95 4.48 -13.74
N GLN A 290 19.16 3.98 -13.49
CA GLN A 290 19.43 2.94 -12.51
C GLN A 290 20.36 3.49 -11.43
N ALA A 291 19.84 3.68 -10.22
CA ALA A 291 20.64 4.06 -9.06
C ALA A 291 21.65 2.95 -8.69
N PRO A 292 22.81 3.29 -8.11
CA PRO A 292 23.80 2.32 -7.67
C PRO A 292 23.24 1.40 -6.57
N ARG A 293 23.96 0.33 -6.21
CA ARG A 293 23.53 -0.55 -5.10
C ARG A 293 23.85 0.03 -3.72
N SER A 294 24.81 0.96 -3.67
CA SER A 294 25.31 1.57 -2.43
C SER A 294 24.45 2.74 -1.95
N GLN A 295 23.71 3.39 -2.85
CA GLN A 295 22.88 4.56 -2.57
C GLN A 295 21.52 4.42 -3.27
N ARG A 296 20.47 4.97 -2.66
CA ARG A 296 19.14 5.09 -3.25
C ARG A 296 18.74 6.56 -3.24
N LEU A 297 17.86 6.94 -4.16
CA LEU A 297 17.19 8.23 -4.08
C LEU A 297 15.99 8.06 -3.16
N ARG A 298 16.01 8.69 -1.99
CA ARG A 298 14.80 8.86 -1.19
C ARG A 298 14.00 10.06 -1.73
N PHE A 299 12.72 9.85 -2.03
CA PHE A 299 11.81 10.90 -2.50
C PHE A 299 10.36 10.51 -2.21
N LEU A 300 9.46 11.48 -2.24
CA LEU A 300 8.01 11.29 -2.23
C LEU A 300 7.46 11.39 -3.64
N ALA A 301 6.39 10.64 -3.92
CA ALA A 301 5.73 10.67 -5.22
C ALA A 301 5.32 12.10 -5.57
N GLY A 302 5.57 12.52 -6.81
CA GLY A 302 5.31 13.88 -7.29
C GLY A 302 6.48 14.86 -7.17
N GLN A 303 7.54 14.54 -6.40
CA GLN A 303 8.76 15.36 -6.30
C GLN A 303 9.61 15.35 -7.59
N ALA A 304 10.53 16.31 -7.68
CA ALA A 304 11.44 16.52 -8.80
C ALA A 304 12.90 16.28 -8.42
N ILE A 305 13.76 16.12 -9.43
CA ILE A 305 15.21 16.02 -9.32
C ILE A 305 15.90 16.84 -10.40
N ARG A 306 17.09 17.35 -10.06
CA ARG A 306 18.01 17.90 -11.05
C ARG A 306 18.86 16.77 -11.61
N LEU A 307 18.90 16.68 -12.93
CA LEU A 307 19.78 15.79 -13.68
C LEU A 307 20.91 16.59 -14.28
N SER A 308 22.13 16.06 -14.21
CA SER A 308 23.29 16.67 -14.86
C SER A 308 24.15 15.62 -15.55
N ALA A 309 24.51 15.85 -16.81
CA ALA A 309 25.42 15.01 -17.57
C ALA A 309 26.15 15.83 -18.64
N GLN A 310 27.42 15.53 -18.89
CA GLN A 310 28.21 16.15 -19.96
C GLN A 310 28.18 17.70 -19.99
N GLY A 311 28.02 18.33 -18.82
CA GLY A 311 27.94 19.78 -18.67
C GLY A 311 26.54 20.39 -18.89
N ALA A 312 25.56 19.59 -19.29
CA ALA A 312 24.15 19.99 -19.36
C ALA A 312 23.41 19.63 -18.06
N SER A 313 22.42 20.44 -17.68
CA SER A 313 21.61 20.23 -16.48
C SER A 313 20.17 20.66 -16.70
N GLY A 314 19.22 19.96 -16.06
CA GLY A 314 17.78 20.24 -16.13
C GLY A 314 17.05 19.74 -14.88
N LEU A 315 15.92 20.36 -14.55
CA LEU A 315 15.06 19.98 -13.43
C LEU A 315 13.82 19.27 -13.96
N TYR A 316 13.53 18.07 -13.46
CA TYR A 316 12.42 17.26 -13.95
C TYR A 316 11.68 16.58 -12.81
N ALA A 317 10.36 16.44 -12.97
CA ALA A 317 9.55 15.63 -12.07
C ALA A 317 9.91 14.13 -12.20
N ILE A 318 9.91 13.42 -11.07
CA ILE A 318 10.08 11.97 -11.05
C ILE A 318 8.75 11.33 -11.45
N ALA A 319 8.80 10.46 -12.47
CA ALA A 319 7.63 9.76 -12.99
C ALA A 319 7.45 8.36 -12.40
N SER A 320 8.50 7.74 -11.87
CA SER A 320 8.42 6.43 -11.20
C SER A 320 7.89 6.54 -9.78
N CYS A 321 7.38 5.42 -9.27
CA CYS A 321 6.93 5.32 -7.87
C CYS A 321 8.14 5.25 -6.90
N PRO A 322 8.11 5.91 -5.72
CA PRO A 322 9.14 5.76 -4.68
C PRO A 322 9.41 4.32 -4.24
N CYS A 323 8.42 3.44 -4.37
CA CYS A 323 8.55 2.02 -4.05
C CYS A 323 9.47 1.26 -5.03
N GLU A 324 9.83 1.86 -6.17
CA GLU A 324 10.76 1.30 -7.17
C GLU A 324 12.22 1.61 -6.81
N GLU A 325 12.71 0.96 -5.77
CA GLU A 325 13.98 1.18 -5.07
C GLU A 325 15.16 1.82 -5.83
N ARG A 326 15.47 1.33 -7.03
CA ARG A 326 16.66 1.74 -7.79
C ARG A 326 16.33 2.23 -9.20
N HIS A 327 15.07 2.22 -9.58
CA HIS A 327 14.62 2.61 -10.91
C HIS A 327 14.02 4.01 -10.81
N ILE A 328 14.62 4.95 -11.55
CA ILE A 328 14.15 6.34 -11.61
C ILE A 328 13.72 6.59 -13.04
N GLU A 329 12.45 6.91 -13.24
CA GLU A 329 11.88 7.24 -14.55
C GLU A 329 11.60 8.74 -14.65
N ILE A 330 11.98 9.35 -15.77
CA ILE A 330 11.83 10.79 -16.02
C ILE A 330 11.27 10.98 -17.43
N HIS A 331 10.19 11.74 -17.56
CA HIS A 331 9.66 12.13 -18.87
C HIS A 331 10.24 13.50 -19.24
N ILE A 332 10.82 13.63 -20.44
CA ILE A 332 11.54 14.83 -20.87
C ILE A 332 10.97 15.28 -22.21
N SER A 333 10.46 16.51 -22.25
CA SER A 333 10.01 17.16 -23.48
C SER A 333 11.18 17.82 -24.19
N HIS A 334 11.20 17.77 -25.52
CA HIS A 334 12.21 18.44 -26.32
C HIS A 334 11.98 19.95 -26.30
N GLN A 335 12.69 20.63 -25.40
CA GLN A 335 12.73 22.08 -25.29
C GLN A 335 14.11 22.60 -25.72
N PRO A 336 14.18 23.57 -26.65
CA PRO A 336 15.46 24.13 -27.13
C PRO A 336 16.27 24.85 -26.04
N ASP A 337 15.59 25.45 -25.07
CA ASP A 337 16.22 26.23 -23.99
C ASP A 337 16.68 25.36 -22.81
N ASP A 338 16.31 24.08 -22.80
CA ASP A 338 16.74 23.11 -21.81
C ASP A 338 17.94 22.31 -22.34
N ALA A 339 19.11 22.61 -21.78
CA ALA A 339 20.37 22.01 -22.18
C ALA A 339 20.39 20.48 -22.00
N PHE A 340 19.74 19.95 -20.95
CA PHE A 340 19.73 18.51 -20.70
C PHE A 340 18.74 17.80 -21.63
N SER A 341 17.60 18.42 -21.92
CA SER A 341 16.72 17.98 -23.02
C SER A 341 17.49 17.91 -24.34
N GLY A 342 18.22 18.97 -24.71
CA GLY A 342 19.05 18.99 -25.92
C GLY A 342 20.12 17.88 -25.94
N LEU A 343 20.75 17.59 -24.80
CA LEU A 343 21.69 16.48 -24.66
C LEU A 343 21.01 15.12 -24.86
N LEU A 344 19.83 14.91 -24.26
CA LEU A 344 19.09 13.66 -24.35
C LEU A 344 18.74 13.35 -25.81
N PHE A 345 18.09 14.29 -26.51
CA PHE A 345 17.74 14.15 -27.92
C PHE A 345 18.96 14.23 -28.86
N GLY A 346 20.09 14.76 -28.37
CA GLY A 346 21.38 14.79 -29.05
C GLY A 346 22.18 13.48 -28.99
N GLY A 347 21.72 12.49 -28.22
CA GLY A 347 22.27 11.13 -28.24
C GLY A 347 22.86 10.64 -26.92
N LEU A 348 22.21 10.90 -25.78
CA LEU A 348 22.50 10.24 -24.51
C LEU A 348 22.26 8.72 -24.63
N LYS A 349 23.23 7.88 -24.21
CA LYS A 349 23.20 6.43 -24.45
C LYS A 349 23.09 5.63 -23.17
N ALA A 350 22.65 4.37 -23.32
CA ALA A 350 22.72 3.39 -22.24
C ALA A 350 24.14 3.30 -21.66
N HIS A 351 24.22 3.15 -20.34
CA HIS A 351 25.43 3.15 -19.51
C HIS A 351 26.14 4.49 -19.30
N ASP A 352 25.67 5.57 -19.91
CA ASP A 352 26.14 6.91 -19.57
C ASP A 352 25.87 7.21 -18.08
N SER A 353 26.74 8.03 -17.49
CA SER A 353 26.60 8.49 -16.10
C SER A 353 25.76 9.76 -16.08
N VAL A 354 24.75 9.79 -15.23
CA VAL A 354 23.92 10.96 -14.97
C VAL A 354 23.98 11.24 -13.48
N GLU A 355 24.43 12.43 -13.12
CA GLU A 355 24.37 12.91 -11.74
C GLU A 355 22.94 13.32 -11.43
N VAL A 356 22.44 12.83 -10.30
CA VAL A 356 21.10 13.08 -9.77
C VAL A 356 21.23 13.85 -8.47
N GLU A 357 20.54 14.97 -8.37
CA GLU A 357 20.49 15.84 -7.20
C GLU A 357 19.02 16.10 -6.82
N GLY A 358 18.67 15.88 -5.55
CA GLY A 358 17.32 16.09 -5.01
C GLY A 358 16.96 15.12 -3.88
N PRO A 359 15.69 15.02 -3.49
CA PRO A 359 14.51 15.49 -4.20
C PRO A 359 14.16 16.96 -3.92
N TYR A 360 13.32 17.53 -4.78
CA TYR A 360 12.80 18.89 -4.70
C TYR A 360 11.28 18.91 -4.79
N GLY A 361 10.66 19.91 -4.16
CA GLY A 361 9.23 20.20 -4.29
C GLY A 361 8.36 19.60 -3.19
N GLU A 362 7.19 20.22 -3.01
CA GLU A 362 6.21 19.88 -1.98
C GLU A 362 4.94 19.23 -2.57
N PHE A 363 4.91 19.00 -3.90
CA PHE A 363 3.80 18.32 -4.56
C PHE A 363 3.84 16.83 -4.30
N VAL A 364 3.17 16.42 -3.23
CA VAL A 364 3.12 15.04 -2.74
C VAL A 364 1.69 14.68 -2.35
N LEU A 365 1.36 13.39 -2.29
CA LEU A 365 0.09 12.96 -1.70
C LEU A 365 0.05 13.36 -0.22
N GLU A 366 -1.02 14.01 0.20
CA GLU A 366 -1.26 14.23 1.63
C GLU A 366 -1.66 12.91 2.31
N ASP A 367 -1.07 12.64 3.48
CA ASP A 367 -1.28 11.40 4.21
C ASP A 367 -2.72 11.26 4.75
N VAL A 368 -3.26 10.04 4.67
CA VAL A 368 -4.46 9.55 5.38
C VAL A 368 -5.78 10.25 5.03
N SER A 369 -6.02 10.47 3.75
CA SER A 369 -7.33 10.84 3.22
C SER A 369 -7.89 9.64 2.45
N ALA A 370 -8.78 8.83 3.03
CA ALA A 370 -9.50 7.77 2.30
C ALA A 370 -10.50 8.34 1.26
N ARG A 371 -10.31 9.60 0.84
CA ARG A 371 -11.18 10.33 -0.05
C ARG A 371 -10.90 9.93 -1.50
N PRO A 372 -11.90 10.05 -2.38
CA PRO A 372 -11.69 10.03 -3.82
C PRO A 372 -10.70 11.11 -4.29
N ILE A 373 -9.85 10.77 -5.26
CA ILE A 373 -8.82 11.68 -5.80
C ILE A 373 -9.10 11.97 -7.27
N ILE A 374 -9.01 13.24 -7.67
CA ILE A 374 -9.03 13.66 -9.07
C ILE A 374 -7.63 14.12 -9.47
N PHE A 375 -7.06 13.48 -10.48
CA PHE A 375 -5.81 13.86 -11.10
C PHE A 375 -6.06 14.63 -12.40
N VAL A 376 -5.47 15.82 -12.54
CA VAL A 376 -5.52 16.63 -13.76
C VAL A 376 -4.12 16.80 -14.33
N ALA A 377 -3.80 16.07 -15.39
CA ALA A 377 -2.52 16.17 -16.06
C ALA A 377 -2.63 17.01 -17.34
N PHE A 378 -1.72 17.97 -17.52
CA PHE A 378 -1.55 18.70 -18.78
C PHE A 378 -0.23 18.28 -19.44
N GLY A 379 -0.30 17.67 -20.62
CA GLY A 379 0.88 17.29 -21.40
C GLY A 379 1.88 16.45 -20.61
N ILE A 380 3.12 16.91 -20.54
CA ILE A 380 4.20 16.30 -19.74
C ILE A 380 3.95 16.31 -18.21
N GLY A 381 3.02 17.13 -17.71
CA GLY A 381 2.54 17.10 -16.33
C GLY A 381 1.96 15.74 -15.91
N PHE A 382 1.73 14.83 -16.86
CA PHE A 382 1.49 13.42 -16.56
C PHE A 382 2.62 12.73 -15.79
N ALA A 383 3.88 13.20 -15.87
CA ALA A 383 5.01 12.59 -15.17
C ALA A 383 4.83 12.55 -13.63
N PRO A 384 4.70 13.68 -12.92
CA PRO A 384 4.48 13.64 -11.46
C PRO A 384 3.15 12.98 -11.11
N ILE A 385 2.10 13.15 -11.92
CA ILE A 385 0.79 12.52 -11.72
C ILE A 385 0.88 10.99 -11.80
N LYS A 386 1.66 10.45 -12.75
CA LYS A 386 1.94 9.02 -12.86
C LYS A 386 2.62 8.50 -11.60
N SER A 387 3.60 9.24 -11.05
CA SER A 387 4.26 8.87 -9.79
C SER A 387 3.25 8.80 -8.65
N LEU A 388 2.38 9.81 -8.50
CA LEU A 388 1.32 9.84 -7.48
C LEU A 388 0.34 8.67 -7.65
N ILE A 389 -0.14 8.42 -8.87
CA ILE A 389 -1.09 7.34 -9.19
C ILE A 389 -0.49 5.97 -8.85
N GLN A 390 0.73 5.69 -9.32
CA GLN A 390 1.39 4.42 -9.05
C GLN A 390 1.66 4.23 -7.55
N HIS A 391 1.97 5.31 -6.84
CA HIS A 391 2.14 5.27 -5.39
C HIS A 391 0.82 5.01 -4.68
N ALA A 392 -0.24 5.77 -4.98
CA ALA A 392 -1.58 5.57 -4.42
C ALA A 392 -2.10 4.15 -4.67
N MET A 393 -1.89 3.60 -5.87
CA MET A 393 -2.23 2.21 -6.21
C MET A 393 -1.43 1.19 -5.38
N SER A 394 -0.16 1.45 -5.11
CA SER A 394 0.68 0.53 -4.32
C SER A 394 0.28 0.46 -2.84
N LEU A 395 -0.38 1.52 -2.36
CA LEU A 395 -0.75 1.72 -0.96
C LEU A 395 -2.24 1.49 -0.68
N ASP A 396 -3.07 1.33 -1.72
CA ASP A 396 -4.53 1.31 -1.62
C ASP A 396 -5.11 2.53 -0.86
N LEU A 397 -4.53 3.71 -1.10
CA LEU A 397 -4.81 4.93 -0.30
C LEU A 397 -6.17 5.57 -0.54
N ALA A 398 -6.80 5.33 -1.70
CA ALA A 398 -7.95 6.10 -2.16
C ALA A 398 -9.15 5.22 -2.47
N GLU A 399 -10.35 5.67 -2.05
CA GLU A 399 -11.62 5.02 -2.39
C GLU A 399 -11.81 4.91 -3.91
N SER A 400 -11.42 5.95 -4.65
CA SER A 400 -11.39 5.98 -6.11
C SER A 400 -10.41 7.02 -6.63
N MET A 401 -9.96 6.85 -7.87
CA MET A 401 -9.01 7.74 -8.55
C MET A 401 -9.47 8.02 -9.98
N ASP A 402 -9.60 9.28 -10.33
CA ASP A 402 -10.02 9.70 -11.67
C ASP A 402 -8.90 10.51 -12.34
N LEU A 403 -8.35 10.03 -13.46
CA LEU A 403 -7.32 10.71 -14.24
C LEU A 403 -7.95 11.42 -15.46
N HIS A 404 -7.90 12.75 -15.45
CA HIS A 404 -8.17 13.59 -16.60
C HIS A 404 -6.85 14.05 -17.21
N TRP A 405 -6.54 13.59 -18.43
CA TRP A 405 -5.27 13.95 -19.10
C TRP A 405 -5.55 14.78 -20.35
N LEU A 406 -5.23 16.07 -20.30
CA LEU A 406 -5.27 17.00 -21.42
C LEU A 406 -3.96 16.90 -22.21
N ALA A 407 -4.04 16.44 -23.45
CA ALA A 407 -2.87 16.31 -24.33
C ALA A 407 -2.31 17.68 -24.76
N ASP A 408 -0.99 17.70 -25.00
CA ASP A 408 -0.27 18.74 -25.71
C ASP A 408 0.21 18.23 -27.09
N GLU A 409 1.20 18.89 -27.69
CA GLU A 409 1.79 18.46 -28.97
C GLU A 409 2.43 17.06 -28.93
N ALA A 410 2.82 16.56 -27.75
CA ALA A 410 3.35 15.20 -27.60
C ALA A 410 2.23 14.14 -27.53
N GLY A 411 0.97 14.57 -27.36
CA GLY A 411 -0.18 13.68 -27.25
C GLY A 411 -0.19 12.86 -25.95
N HIS A 412 -1.09 11.88 -25.89
CA HIS A 412 -1.14 10.90 -24.78
C HIS A 412 -0.09 9.80 -24.99
N TYR A 413 1.19 10.14 -24.85
CA TYR A 413 2.33 9.24 -25.17
C TYR A 413 2.31 7.89 -24.42
N GLN A 414 1.70 7.83 -23.23
CA GLN A 414 1.49 6.59 -22.45
C GLN A 414 -0.01 6.24 -22.30
N ASN A 415 -0.84 6.53 -23.32
CA ASN A 415 -2.29 6.21 -23.34
C ASN A 415 -2.58 4.73 -23.03
N ASN A 416 -1.79 3.81 -23.59
CA ASN A 416 -1.99 2.37 -23.39
C ASN A 416 -1.76 1.95 -21.92
N LEU A 417 -0.84 2.61 -21.21
CA LEU A 417 -0.61 2.38 -19.79
C LEU A 417 -1.84 2.79 -18.97
N CYS A 418 -2.38 3.99 -19.23
CA CYS A 418 -3.55 4.51 -18.52
C CYS A 418 -4.80 3.66 -18.78
N ARG A 419 -4.99 3.19 -20.02
CA ARG A 419 -6.05 2.23 -20.37
C ARG A 419 -5.89 0.91 -19.63
N ALA A 420 -4.66 0.38 -19.59
CA ALA A 420 -4.37 -0.83 -18.85
C ALA A 420 -4.69 -0.69 -17.35
N TRP A 421 -4.46 0.47 -16.73
CA TRP A 421 -4.88 0.73 -15.35
C TRP A 421 -6.41 0.73 -15.19
N ALA A 422 -7.14 1.42 -16.08
CA ALA A 422 -8.61 1.48 -16.05
C ALA A 422 -9.28 0.12 -16.35
N ASP A 423 -8.60 -0.76 -17.08
CA ASP A 423 -9.03 -2.14 -17.28
C ASP A 423 -8.64 -3.06 -16.11
N ALA A 424 -7.58 -2.69 -15.39
CA ALA A 424 -7.03 -3.49 -14.32
C ALA A 424 -7.72 -3.31 -12.97
N LEU A 425 -8.20 -2.08 -12.69
CA LEU A 425 -8.62 -1.62 -11.37
C LEU A 425 -10.06 -1.11 -11.43
N ASP A 426 -10.91 -1.61 -10.54
CA ASP A 426 -12.33 -1.24 -10.53
C ASP A 426 -12.57 0.19 -10.00
N ASN A 427 -11.61 0.77 -9.27
CA ASN A 427 -11.67 2.09 -8.65
C ASN A 427 -10.82 3.16 -9.37
N PHE A 428 -10.43 2.91 -10.63
CA PHE A 428 -9.65 3.85 -11.44
C PHE A 428 -10.37 4.23 -12.74
N THR A 429 -10.63 5.52 -12.95
CA THR A 429 -11.19 6.05 -14.20
C THR A 429 -10.13 6.81 -14.97
N TYR A 430 -10.07 6.62 -16.29
CA TYR A 430 -9.19 7.39 -17.17
C TYR A 430 -9.99 8.07 -18.28
N VAL A 431 -9.88 9.40 -18.34
CA VAL A 431 -10.53 10.25 -19.33
C VAL A 431 -9.49 11.06 -20.11
N PRO A 432 -9.08 10.61 -21.32
CA PRO A 432 -8.20 11.37 -22.19
C PRO A 432 -8.96 12.54 -22.85
N HIS A 433 -8.39 13.73 -22.77
CA HIS A 433 -8.87 14.93 -23.45
C HIS A 433 -7.89 15.34 -24.54
N ALA A 434 -8.40 15.56 -25.76
CA ALA A 434 -7.58 16.02 -26.88
C ALA A 434 -7.04 17.43 -26.62
N GLN A 435 -5.97 17.79 -27.34
CA GLN A 435 -5.44 19.15 -27.31
C GLN A 435 -6.52 20.14 -27.73
N THR A 436 -6.74 21.18 -26.92
CA THR A 436 -7.76 22.19 -27.14
C THR A 436 -7.18 23.60 -26.98
N ALA A 437 -7.69 24.55 -27.76
CA ALA A 437 -7.43 25.98 -27.56
C ALA A 437 -8.31 26.58 -26.46
N ASP A 438 -9.39 25.89 -26.09
CA ASP A 438 -10.34 26.29 -25.05
C ASP A 438 -10.28 25.26 -23.90
N ALA A 439 -9.24 25.38 -23.08
CA ALA A 439 -9.04 24.52 -21.93
C ALA A 439 -10.05 24.80 -20.81
N GLU A 440 -10.54 26.03 -20.69
CA GLU A 440 -11.50 26.43 -19.65
C GLU A 440 -12.83 25.69 -19.81
N THR A 441 -13.37 25.59 -21.02
CA THR A 441 -14.62 24.83 -21.26
C THR A 441 -14.46 23.34 -20.91
N VAL A 442 -13.30 22.74 -21.24
CA VAL A 442 -13.02 21.34 -20.88
C VAL A 442 -12.92 21.20 -19.37
N LEU A 443 -12.22 22.09 -18.68
CA LEU A 443 -12.09 22.09 -17.22
C LEU A 443 -13.44 22.29 -16.52
N ALA A 444 -14.31 23.15 -17.05
CA ALA A 444 -15.67 23.35 -16.53
C ALA A 444 -16.53 22.10 -16.72
N SER A 445 -16.41 21.41 -17.85
CA SER A 445 -17.05 20.11 -18.05
C SER A 445 -16.55 19.08 -17.05
N ILE A 446 -15.22 19.01 -16.84
CA ILE A 446 -14.61 18.09 -15.87
C ILE A 446 -15.15 18.37 -14.47
N ALA A 447 -15.11 19.61 -14.00
CA ALA A 447 -15.61 19.97 -12.67
C ALA A 447 -17.12 19.70 -12.53
N GLY A 448 -17.89 19.92 -13.60
CA GLY A 448 -19.33 19.64 -13.64
C GLY A 448 -19.71 18.16 -13.59
N ASP A 449 -18.80 17.25 -13.93
CA ASP A 449 -19.01 15.79 -13.79
C ASP A 449 -19.06 15.35 -12.30
N TYR A 450 -18.61 16.21 -11.37
CA TYR A 450 -18.56 15.94 -9.93
C TYR A 450 -19.55 16.81 -9.16
N PRO A 451 -20.72 16.26 -8.74
CA PRO A 451 -21.76 17.04 -8.05
C PRO A 451 -21.36 17.57 -6.67
N ASP A 452 -20.36 16.96 -6.02
CA ASP A 452 -19.89 17.31 -4.68
C ASP A 452 -18.36 17.24 -4.59
N LEU A 453 -17.69 18.32 -5.04
CA LEU A 453 -16.23 18.45 -4.95
C LEU A 453 -15.72 18.59 -3.51
N HIS A 454 -16.58 18.82 -2.50
CA HIS A 454 -16.17 18.86 -1.09
C HIS A 454 -15.75 17.50 -0.52
N ARG A 455 -15.82 16.42 -1.31
CA ARG A 455 -15.34 15.09 -0.93
C ARG A 455 -14.04 14.69 -1.61
N TYR A 456 -13.56 15.46 -2.58
CA TYR A 456 -12.41 15.12 -3.40
C TYR A 456 -11.16 15.88 -2.97
N ASP A 457 -10.02 15.25 -3.21
CA ASP A 457 -8.71 15.91 -3.26
C ASP A 457 -8.28 16.01 -4.74
N VAL A 458 -7.80 17.18 -5.17
CA VAL A 458 -7.45 17.45 -6.57
C VAL A 458 -5.96 17.71 -6.70
N TYR A 459 -5.30 16.90 -7.53
CA TYR A 459 -3.87 17.00 -7.84
C TYR A 459 -3.70 17.36 -9.30
N ALA A 460 -3.12 18.52 -9.59
CA ALA A 460 -2.95 19.01 -10.95
C ALA A 460 -1.46 19.25 -11.29
N ALA A 461 -1.05 18.93 -12.52
CA ALA A 461 0.31 19.21 -12.98
C ALA A 461 0.32 19.75 -14.41
N GLY A 462 0.95 20.90 -14.61
CA GLY A 462 0.84 21.68 -15.86
C GLY A 462 1.65 22.98 -15.84
N THR A 463 1.49 23.81 -16.86
CA THR A 463 2.04 25.18 -16.84
C THR A 463 1.30 26.05 -15.82
N ALA A 464 1.95 27.11 -15.32
CA ALA A 464 1.34 28.04 -14.36
C ALA A 464 -0.02 28.60 -14.84
N ALA A 465 -0.15 28.92 -16.13
CA ALA A 465 -1.39 29.40 -16.73
C ALA A 465 -2.50 28.33 -16.71
N GLN A 466 -2.19 27.09 -17.08
CA GLN A 466 -3.14 25.97 -17.05
C GLN A 466 -3.61 25.68 -15.62
N LEU A 467 -2.67 25.68 -14.66
CA LEU A 467 -2.98 25.42 -13.26
C LEU A 467 -3.83 26.54 -12.65
N GLN A 468 -3.57 27.80 -13.00
CA GLN A 468 -4.40 28.92 -12.56
C GLN A 468 -5.84 28.84 -13.09
N ALA A 469 -6.00 28.48 -14.37
CA ALA A 469 -7.32 28.29 -14.97
C ALA A 469 -8.06 27.13 -14.30
N ALA A 470 -7.42 25.96 -14.16
CA ALA A 470 -8.00 24.79 -13.51
C ALA A 470 -8.39 25.09 -12.06
N ARG A 471 -7.49 25.69 -11.28
CA ARG A 471 -7.77 26.08 -9.90
C ARG A 471 -9.00 26.97 -9.80
N SER A 472 -9.09 28.00 -10.64
CA SER A 472 -10.23 28.93 -10.62
C SER A 472 -11.55 28.20 -10.87
N VAL A 473 -11.59 27.34 -11.90
CA VAL A 473 -12.78 26.55 -12.26
C VAL A 473 -13.18 25.60 -11.13
N PHE A 474 -12.24 24.83 -10.57
CA PHE A 474 -12.56 23.86 -9.52
C PHE A 474 -13.03 24.53 -8.22
N LEU A 475 -12.44 25.68 -7.84
CA LEU A 475 -12.90 26.44 -6.66
C LEU A 475 -14.30 27.03 -6.88
N GLU A 476 -14.60 27.53 -8.08
CA GLU A 476 -15.95 28.02 -8.43
C GLU A 476 -17.02 26.92 -8.35
N HIS A 477 -16.63 25.67 -8.62
CA HIS A 477 -17.50 24.49 -8.51
C HIS A 477 -17.55 23.88 -7.10
N GLY A 478 -16.92 24.52 -6.10
CA GLY A 478 -17.05 24.14 -4.69
C GLY A 478 -15.92 23.28 -4.11
N LEU A 479 -14.79 23.13 -4.81
CA LEU A 479 -13.60 22.52 -4.20
C LEU A 479 -13.07 23.40 -3.04
N PRO A 480 -12.80 22.85 -1.85
CA PRO A 480 -12.07 23.56 -0.80
C PRO A 480 -10.64 23.91 -1.23
N GLU A 481 -10.19 25.12 -0.92
CA GLU A 481 -8.85 25.61 -1.29
C GLU A 481 -7.72 24.73 -0.75
N GLN A 482 -7.90 24.15 0.44
CA GLN A 482 -6.90 23.27 1.07
C GLN A 482 -6.75 21.93 0.35
N ARG A 483 -7.66 21.58 -0.56
CA ARG A 483 -7.68 20.29 -1.27
C ARG A 483 -7.25 20.40 -2.73
N TRP A 484 -6.73 21.57 -3.08
CA TRP A 484 -6.10 21.81 -4.36
C TRP A 484 -4.59 21.74 -4.18
N SER A 485 -3.96 20.72 -4.76
CA SER A 485 -2.52 20.59 -4.83
C SER A 485 -2.07 20.68 -6.29
N ALA A 486 -0.99 21.40 -6.56
CA ALA A 486 -0.52 21.63 -7.92
C ALA A 486 1.01 21.66 -8.05
N SER A 487 1.52 21.16 -9.18
CA SER A 487 2.93 21.23 -9.56
C SER A 487 3.12 21.85 -10.93
N SER A 488 3.92 22.92 -10.99
CA SER A 488 4.34 23.54 -12.25
C SER A 488 5.69 23.04 -12.70
N TYR A 489 5.82 22.77 -14.00
CA TYR A 489 7.10 22.46 -14.65
C TYR A 489 7.67 23.65 -15.43
#